data_AF-A0A3M0XZM7-F1
#
_entry.id   AF-A0A3M0XZM7-F1
#
_cell.length_a   1.000
_cell.length_b   1.000
_cell.length_c   1.000
_cell.angle_alpha   90.00
_cell.angle_beta   90.00
_cell.angle_gamma   90.00
#
_symmetry.space_group_name_H-M   'P 1'
#
loop_
_entity.id
_entity.type
_entity.pdbx_description
1 polymer ?
#
loop_
_entity_poly.entity_id
_entity_poly.type
_entity_poly.pdbx_seq_one_letter_code
_entity_poly.pdbx_strand_id
1 'polypeptide(L)'
;IDGAPAGEGFLRLGVLTGEHASLEISDLATVRARSAIFGREGECEVRLFSTAFNPTLIDGPGGKLVIEGQPGDPNGGLLQLGGVSPFGKARLILSGQLDRVVANQIVVGLNGEIFGVGTIQTNVLINSGRIHPTREWSLGLAGQLVVEGDYAQTPDGELLMVPGNFGSFLKVTGTATLAGRLVIRPDQQISPISERMLLLEAKSVGGRFDEVVIPPLPGGLVGSIEYTPTRVYLNAKPRVGDINRDGAVDATDLFLLLGNWGRQGPNAADIDGDGVVGPSDLFLLLGNWGAGTPPPPITVAPAKR
;
A
#
# COMPACT_ATOMS: atom_id res chain seq x y z
N ILE A 1 2.74 -10.31 -34.65
CA ILE A 1 4.21 -10.20 -34.77
C ILE A 1 4.55 -10.68 -36.17
N ASP A 2 5.12 -9.82 -37.00
CA ASP A 2 5.98 -10.22 -38.11
C ASP A 2 6.92 -9.04 -38.41
N GLY A 3 8.23 -9.27 -38.41
CA GLY A 3 9.24 -8.30 -38.87
C GLY A 3 9.96 -7.40 -37.84
N ALA A 4 9.79 -7.60 -36.53
CA ALA A 4 10.57 -6.82 -35.55
C ALA A 4 11.96 -7.45 -35.27
N PRO A 5 13.06 -6.68 -35.29
CA PRO A 5 14.40 -7.20 -34.98
C PRO A 5 14.51 -7.68 -33.53
N ALA A 6 15.38 -8.66 -33.30
CA ALA A 6 15.60 -9.28 -31.99
C ALA A 6 15.93 -8.24 -30.92
N GLY A 7 15.03 -8.05 -29.95
CA GLY A 7 15.26 -7.22 -28.77
C GLY A 7 14.21 -6.15 -28.47
N GLU A 8 13.33 -5.82 -29.43
CA GLU A 8 12.30 -4.78 -29.26
C GLU A 8 10.95 -5.23 -29.82
N GLY A 9 10.26 -6.09 -29.07
CA GLY A 9 8.86 -6.43 -29.32
C GLY A 9 7.95 -5.77 -28.31
N PHE A 10 7.02 -4.94 -28.75
CA PHE A 10 5.86 -4.54 -27.96
C PHE A 10 4.68 -5.44 -28.33
N LEU A 11 4.14 -6.16 -27.37
CA LEU A 11 2.89 -6.88 -27.55
C LEU A 11 1.76 -5.94 -27.15
N ARG A 12 1.09 -5.34 -28.14
CA ARG A 12 -0.10 -4.51 -27.94
C ARG A 12 -1.32 -5.32 -28.32
N LEU A 13 -2.13 -5.71 -27.32
CA LEU A 13 -3.43 -6.32 -27.54
C LEU A 13 -4.47 -5.20 -27.49
N GLY A 14 -5.03 -4.85 -28.65
CA GLY A 14 -6.14 -3.91 -28.75
C GLY A 14 -7.40 -4.66 -29.18
N VAL A 15 -8.45 -4.59 -28.38
CA VAL A 15 -9.79 -5.00 -28.81
C VAL A 15 -10.40 -3.81 -29.55
N LEU A 16 -10.60 -3.95 -30.87
CA LEU A 16 -11.52 -3.10 -31.62
C LEU A 16 -12.89 -3.78 -31.53
N THR A 17 -13.70 -3.30 -30.59
CA THR A 17 -15.15 -3.57 -30.45
C THR A 17 -15.57 -5.04 -30.25
N GLY A 18 -16.03 -5.37 -29.03
CA GLY A 18 -17.12 -6.33 -28.81
C GLY A 18 -16.81 -7.84 -28.91
N GLU A 19 -15.59 -8.27 -29.22
CA GLU A 19 -15.24 -9.69 -29.27
C GLU A 19 -14.02 -10.01 -28.40
N HIS A 20 -14.08 -11.18 -27.73
CA HIS A 20 -13.04 -11.72 -26.86
C HIS A 20 -11.67 -11.71 -27.57
N ALA A 21 -10.67 -11.04 -26.99
CA ALA A 21 -9.28 -11.20 -27.43
C ALA A 21 -8.57 -12.14 -26.45
N SER A 22 -8.37 -13.39 -26.85
CA SER A 22 -7.45 -14.30 -26.20
C SER A 22 -6.09 -14.23 -26.88
N LEU A 23 -5.02 -14.14 -26.11
CA LEU A 23 -3.67 -14.38 -26.58
C LEU A 23 -3.17 -15.67 -25.95
N GLU A 24 -3.02 -16.70 -26.78
CA GLU A 24 -2.37 -17.95 -26.45
C GLU A 24 -0.93 -17.89 -26.96
N ILE A 25 0.05 -17.97 -26.06
CA ILE A 25 1.46 -18.14 -26.43
C ILE A 25 1.83 -19.57 -26.05
N SER A 26 1.68 -20.49 -27.01
CA SER A 26 2.02 -21.90 -26.87
C SER A 26 3.35 -22.20 -27.58
N ASP A 27 4.46 -21.91 -26.92
CA ASP A 27 5.73 -22.65 -27.06
C ASP A 27 6.82 -22.02 -26.17
N LEU A 28 7.73 -22.86 -25.69
CA LEU A 28 8.77 -22.65 -24.66
C LEU A 28 9.84 -21.58 -24.95
N ALA A 29 9.55 -20.53 -25.73
CA ALA A 29 10.44 -19.38 -25.87
C ALA A 29 10.03 -18.28 -24.88
N THR A 30 10.90 -18.00 -23.92
CA THR A 30 10.77 -16.93 -22.92
C THR A 30 10.08 -15.68 -23.49
N VAL A 31 8.85 -15.38 -23.04
CA VAL A 31 8.17 -14.11 -23.39
C VAL A 31 8.88 -12.99 -22.63
N ARG A 32 9.90 -12.39 -23.25
CA ARG A 32 10.54 -11.15 -22.77
C ARG A 32 9.73 -9.96 -23.27
N ALA A 33 8.62 -9.65 -22.60
CA ALA A 33 7.86 -8.44 -22.88
C ALA A 33 8.36 -7.30 -21.98
N ARG A 34 8.80 -6.19 -22.59
CA ARG A 34 9.11 -4.95 -21.84
C ARG A 34 7.85 -4.21 -21.34
N SER A 35 6.68 -4.56 -21.85
CA SER A 35 5.38 -4.04 -21.40
C SER A 35 4.25 -4.87 -22.00
N ALA A 36 3.21 -5.15 -21.22
CA ALA A 36 1.93 -5.66 -21.72
C ALA A 36 0.82 -4.70 -21.27
N ILE A 37 0.04 -4.17 -22.23
CA ILE A 37 -1.04 -3.21 -21.95
C ILE A 37 -2.35 -3.89 -22.33
N PHE A 38 -3.32 -3.89 -21.40
CA PHE A 38 -4.63 -4.52 -21.57
C PHE A 38 -5.74 -3.47 -21.72
N GLY A 39 -6.63 -3.68 -22.71
CA GLY A 39 -7.74 -2.80 -23.06
C GLY A 39 -8.94 -2.88 -22.12
N ARG A 40 -9.93 -1.98 -22.30
CA ARG A 40 -11.08 -1.77 -21.40
C ARG A 40 -12.17 -2.85 -21.49
N GLU A 41 -12.72 -3.12 -20.30
CA GLU A 41 -14.02 -3.71 -19.92
C GLU A 41 -14.47 -5.00 -20.61
N GLY A 42 -14.58 -6.06 -19.79
CA GLY A 42 -15.38 -7.25 -20.06
C GLY A 42 -14.64 -8.31 -20.88
N GLU A 43 -13.92 -9.19 -20.18
CA GLU A 43 -13.41 -10.47 -20.70
C GLU A 43 -12.16 -10.43 -21.61
N CYS A 44 -11.08 -9.83 -21.12
CA CYS A 44 -9.74 -10.19 -21.59
C CYS A 44 -9.16 -11.28 -20.69
N GLU A 45 -9.11 -12.53 -21.18
CA GLU A 45 -8.38 -13.64 -20.57
C GLU A 45 -7.05 -13.82 -21.29
N VAL A 46 -5.94 -13.61 -20.58
CA VAL A 46 -4.60 -13.86 -21.10
C VAL A 46 -4.03 -15.05 -20.36
N ARG A 47 -3.81 -16.14 -21.09
CA ARG A 47 -3.19 -17.37 -20.57
C ARG A 47 -1.72 -17.40 -20.97
N LEU A 48 -0.85 -17.31 -19.98
CA LEU A 48 0.59 -17.45 -20.17
C LEU A 48 1.04 -18.78 -19.58
N PHE A 49 1.56 -19.67 -20.42
CA PHE A 49 2.28 -20.86 -19.97
C PHE A 49 3.75 -20.49 -19.80
N SER A 50 4.23 -20.38 -18.57
CA SER A 50 5.64 -20.04 -18.31
C SER A 50 6.12 -20.60 -16.97
N THR A 51 7.41 -20.97 -16.92
CA THR A 51 8.14 -21.30 -15.69
C THR A 51 8.60 -20.04 -14.93
N ALA A 52 8.62 -18.87 -15.59
CA ALA A 52 8.92 -17.58 -14.98
C ALA A 52 8.45 -16.44 -15.89
N PHE A 53 7.49 -15.64 -15.43
CA PHE A 53 7.07 -14.41 -16.12
C PHE A 53 7.55 -13.18 -15.33
N ASN A 54 8.32 -12.30 -15.98
CA ASN A 54 8.84 -11.06 -15.37
C ASN A 54 8.33 -9.82 -16.14
N PRO A 55 7.12 -9.32 -15.83
CA PRO A 55 6.55 -8.16 -16.47
C PRO A 55 7.17 -6.86 -15.94
N THR A 56 7.53 -5.95 -16.85
CA THR A 56 7.93 -4.58 -16.46
C THR A 56 6.71 -3.68 -16.21
N LEU A 57 5.56 -3.96 -16.84
CA LEU A 57 4.28 -3.26 -16.63
C LEU A 57 3.12 -4.15 -17.12
N ILE A 58 2.14 -4.40 -16.24
CA ILE A 58 0.79 -4.89 -16.58
C ILE A 58 -0.19 -3.83 -16.07
N ASP A 59 -0.97 -3.23 -16.96
CA ASP A 59 -1.98 -2.21 -16.64
C ASP A 59 -3.24 -2.42 -17.50
N GLY A 60 -4.42 -2.24 -16.90
CA GLY A 60 -5.72 -2.32 -17.56
C GLY A 60 -6.90 -2.57 -16.58
N PRO A 61 -8.04 -1.86 -16.72
CA PRO A 61 -9.22 -2.09 -15.88
C PRO A 61 -10.07 -3.26 -16.39
N GLY A 62 -10.37 -4.21 -15.50
CA GLY A 62 -11.27 -5.35 -15.72
C GLY A 62 -10.61 -6.59 -16.35
N GLY A 63 -9.29 -6.71 -16.32
CA GLY A 63 -8.55 -7.82 -16.93
C GLY A 63 -8.39 -9.04 -16.02
N LYS A 64 -8.39 -10.24 -16.61
CA LYS A 64 -8.01 -11.51 -15.97
C LYS A 64 -6.66 -11.98 -16.53
N LEU A 65 -5.60 -11.92 -15.72
CA LEU A 65 -4.33 -12.56 -16.04
C LEU A 65 -4.32 -13.96 -15.47
N VAL A 66 -4.06 -14.96 -16.30
CA VAL A 66 -3.95 -16.37 -15.89
C VAL A 66 -2.56 -16.88 -16.26
N ILE A 67 -1.82 -17.38 -15.27
CA ILE A 67 -0.51 -17.99 -15.45
C ILE A 67 -0.61 -19.43 -14.98
N GLU A 68 -0.57 -20.37 -15.92
CA GLU A 68 -0.70 -21.80 -15.64
C GLU A 68 0.61 -22.53 -15.85
N GLY A 69 0.86 -23.52 -14.99
CA GLY A 69 1.97 -24.44 -15.14
C GLY A 69 1.69 -25.52 -16.17
N GLN A 70 2.74 -26.01 -16.81
CA GLN A 70 2.64 -27.27 -17.56
C GLN A 70 2.38 -28.43 -16.57
N PRO A 71 1.55 -29.43 -16.93
CA PRO A 71 1.34 -30.60 -16.09
C PRO A 71 2.67 -31.27 -15.70
N GLY A 72 2.92 -31.42 -14.39
CA GLY A 72 4.14 -32.05 -13.86
C GLY A 72 5.31 -31.09 -13.58
N ASP A 73 5.17 -29.79 -13.84
CA ASP A 73 6.18 -28.79 -13.47
C ASP A 73 5.93 -28.25 -12.04
N PRO A 74 6.84 -28.49 -11.08
CA PRO A 74 6.69 -27.98 -9.71
C PRO A 74 6.76 -26.45 -9.61
N ASN A 75 7.32 -25.76 -10.61
CA ASN A 75 7.38 -24.30 -10.69
C ASN A 75 6.41 -23.71 -11.72
N GLY A 76 5.60 -24.56 -12.34
CA GLY A 76 4.66 -24.13 -13.35
C GLY A 76 3.65 -23.17 -12.74
N GLY A 77 3.34 -22.07 -13.43
CA GLY A 77 2.36 -21.10 -12.95
C GLY A 77 2.90 -20.13 -11.90
N LEU A 78 4.23 -20.05 -11.70
CA LEU A 78 4.87 -19.04 -10.87
C LEU A 78 4.90 -17.67 -11.58
N LEU A 79 4.38 -16.65 -10.91
CA LEU A 79 4.59 -15.24 -11.29
C LEU A 79 5.72 -14.64 -10.43
N GLN A 80 6.87 -14.39 -11.06
CA GLN A 80 8.03 -13.78 -10.38
C GLN A 80 8.17 -12.31 -10.79
N LEU A 81 7.97 -11.41 -9.84
CA LEU A 81 8.20 -9.98 -10.04
C LEU A 81 9.58 -9.62 -9.50
N GLY A 82 10.49 -9.13 -10.35
CA GLY A 82 11.83 -8.70 -9.93
C GLY A 82 12.75 -9.86 -9.55
N GLY A 83 13.87 -9.54 -8.87
CA GLY A 83 14.79 -10.54 -8.31
C GLY A 83 15.81 -11.19 -9.27
N VAL A 84 15.71 -10.96 -10.58
CA VAL A 84 16.62 -11.56 -11.60
C VAL A 84 17.70 -10.59 -12.12
N SER A 85 17.56 -9.29 -11.87
CA SER A 85 18.63 -8.31 -12.14
C SER A 85 18.51 -7.08 -11.24
N PRO A 86 19.63 -6.40 -10.92
CA PRO A 86 19.59 -5.17 -10.14
C PRO A 86 19.07 -3.95 -10.94
N PHE A 87 18.90 -4.06 -12.26
CA PHE A 87 18.68 -2.93 -13.17
C PHE A 87 17.26 -2.82 -13.76
N GLY A 88 16.27 -3.55 -13.24
CA GLY A 88 14.89 -3.48 -13.74
C GLY A 88 13.87 -3.37 -12.61
N LYS A 89 12.82 -2.56 -12.81
CA LYS A 89 11.61 -2.60 -11.99
C LYS A 89 10.61 -3.54 -12.64
N ALA A 90 9.94 -4.36 -11.84
CA ALA A 90 8.84 -5.21 -12.29
C ALA A 90 7.58 -4.81 -11.51
N ARG A 91 6.54 -4.35 -12.20
CA ARG A 91 5.31 -3.88 -11.56
C ARG A 91 4.11 -4.68 -12.06
N LEU A 92 3.35 -5.24 -11.12
CA LEU A 92 1.99 -5.72 -11.35
C LEU A 92 1.03 -4.66 -10.83
N ILE A 93 0.26 -4.04 -11.72
CA ILE A 93 -0.70 -3.00 -11.36
C ILE A 93 -2.12 -3.54 -11.52
N LEU A 94 -2.89 -3.51 -10.44
CA LEU A 94 -4.33 -3.78 -10.46
C LEU A 94 -5.06 -2.43 -10.33
N SER A 95 -5.59 -1.93 -11.43
CA SER A 95 -6.16 -0.59 -11.53
C SER A 95 -7.64 -0.51 -11.11
N GLY A 96 -8.32 -1.67 -10.95
CA GLY A 96 -9.75 -1.77 -10.68
C GLY A 96 -10.15 -2.95 -9.79
N GLN A 97 -11.24 -2.78 -9.02
CA GLN A 97 -11.78 -3.81 -8.11
C GLN A 97 -12.16 -5.13 -8.80
N LEU A 98 -12.36 -5.13 -10.11
CA LEU A 98 -12.68 -6.29 -10.92
C LEU A 98 -11.45 -7.00 -11.49
N ASP A 99 -10.26 -6.43 -11.33
CA ASP A 99 -9.03 -7.02 -11.86
C ASP A 99 -8.74 -8.34 -11.13
N ARG A 100 -8.39 -9.37 -11.89
CA ARG A 100 -8.13 -10.72 -11.37
C ARG A 100 -6.77 -11.22 -11.86
N VAL A 101 -5.97 -11.77 -10.96
CA VAL A 101 -4.72 -12.46 -11.28
C VAL A 101 -4.79 -13.87 -10.73
N VAL A 102 -4.62 -14.87 -11.59
CA VAL A 102 -4.62 -16.28 -11.24
C VAL A 102 -3.25 -16.84 -11.57
N ALA A 103 -2.61 -17.47 -10.58
CA ALA A 103 -1.31 -18.09 -10.71
C ALA A 103 -1.21 -19.22 -9.69
N ASN A 104 -0.23 -20.13 -9.81
CA ASN A 104 0.01 -21.13 -8.76
C ASN A 104 0.69 -20.51 -7.54
N GLN A 105 1.53 -19.50 -7.77
CA GLN A 105 2.17 -18.72 -6.71
C GLN A 105 2.62 -17.37 -7.28
N ILE A 106 2.61 -16.31 -6.48
CA ILE A 106 3.31 -15.05 -6.80
C ILE A 106 4.48 -14.87 -5.83
N VAL A 107 5.65 -14.54 -6.37
CA VAL A 107 6.83 -14.15 -5.58
C VAL A 107 7.32 -12.78 -6.05
N VAL A 108 7.49 -11.88 -5.10
CA VAL A 108 7.94 -10.50 -5.34
C VAL A 108 9.35 -10.34 -4.76
N GLY A 109 10.35 -10.38 -5.64
CA GLY A 109 11.75 -10.19 -5.31
C GLY A 109 12.20 -8.73 -5.45
N LEU A 110 13.50 -8.51 -5.34
CA LEU A 110 14.13 -7.19 -5.42
C LEU A 110 13.65 -6.40 -6.64
N ASN A 111 13.28 -5.13 -6.42
CA ASN A 111 12.69 -4.22 -7.42
C ASN A 111 11.35 -4.67 -8.03
N GLY A 112 10.76 -5.75 -7.51
CA GLY A 112 9.40 -6.17 -7.79
C GLY A 112 8.40 -5.40 -6.93
N GLU A 113 7.25 -5.06 -7.51
CA GLU A 113 6.17 -4.35 -6.85
C GLU A 113 4.81 -4.89 -7.32
N ILE A 114 3.94 -5.19 -6.37
CA ILE A 114 2.49 -5.31 -6.61
C ILE A 114 1.84 -4.03 -6.12
N PHE A 115 1.05 -3.41 -6.98
CA PHE A 115 0.44 -2.12 -6.72
C PHE A 115 -1.03 -2.15 -7.14
N GLY A 116 -1.91 -1.46 -6.40
CA GLY A 116 -3.29 -1.30 -6.82
C GLY A 116 -4.32 -2.03 -5.96
N VAL A 117 -5.47 -2.29 -6.58
CA VAL A 117 -6.67 -2.89 -5.98
C VAL A 117 -7.25 -3.92 -6.93
N GLY A 118 -7.87 -4.99 -6.42
CA GLY A 118 -8.32 -6.13 -7.22
C GLY A 118 -8.17 -7.44 -6.46
N THR A 119 -8.16 -8.57 -7.15
CA THR A 119 -8.01 -9.89 -6.52
C THR A 119 -6.87 -10.69 -7.15
N ILE A 120 -6.02 -11.26 -6.30
CA ILE A 120 -5.00 -12.25 -6.61
C ILE A 120 -5.49 -13.59 -6.07
N GLN A 121 -5.70 -14.57 -6.93
CA GLN A 121 -6.27 -15.88 -6.60
C GLN A 121 -5.19 -16.92 -6.34
N THR A 122 -4.27 -16.60 -5.43
CA THR A 122 -3.16 -17.48 -5.07
C THR A 122 -2.41 -16.98 -3.84
N ASN A 123 -1.43 -17.75 -3.38
CA ASN A 123 -0.49 -17.35 -2.35
C ASN A 123 0.48 -16.29 -2.87
N VAL A 124 0.75 -15.28 -2.04
CA VAL A 124 1.67 -14.18 -2.35
C VAL A 124 2.81 -14.17 -1.34
N LEU A 125 4.04 -14.26 -1.85
CA LEU A 125 5.26 -14.11 -1.08
C LEU A 125 5.98 -12.81 -1.46
N ILE A 126 6.05 -11.87 -0.51
CA ILE A 126 6.88 -10.67 -0.62
C ILE A 126 8.25 -11.01 -0.06
N ASN A 127 9.17 -11.40 -0.95
CA ASN A 127 10.52 -11.79 -0.60
C ASN A 127 11.38 -10.55 -0.30
N SER A 128 11.80 -9.83 -1.33
CA SER A 128 12.62 -8.60 -1.22
C SER A 128 12.04 -7.43 -2.02
N GLY A 129 10.78 -7.60 -2.46
CA GLY A 129 10.02 -6.58 -3.16
C GLY A 129 8.99 -5.92 -2.25
N ARG A 130 7.94 -5.39 -2.87
CA ARG A 130 6.92 -4.62 -2.18
C ARG A 130 5.51 -4.97 -2.64
N ILE A 131 4.55 -4.87 -1.72
CA ILE A 131 3.13 -4.80 -2.05
C ILE A 131 2.52 -3.50 -1.52
N HIS A 132 1.64 -2.91 -2.31
CA HIS A 132 1.06 -1.61 -2.04
C HIS A 132 -0.43 -1.61 -2.45
N PRO A 133 -1.35 -1.91 -1.52
CA PRO A 133 -2.78 -2.07 -1.80
C PRO A 133 -3.48 -0.71 -1.88
N THR A 134 -3.04 0.19 -2.76
CA THR A 134 -3.65 1.52 -2.93
C THR A 134 -3.75 1.88 -4.39
N ARG A 135 -4.62 2.82 -4.73
CA ARG A 135 -4.88 3.24 -6.12
C ARG A 135 -4.21 4.59 -6.39
N GLU A 136 -3.42 4.68 -7.46
CA GLU A 136 -2.54 5.86 -7.72
C GLU A 136 -3.36 7.08 -8.22
N TRP A 137 -4.54 6.89 -8.82
CA TRP A 137 -5.40 7.99 -9.31
C TRP A 137 -6.88 7.60 -9.35
N SER A 138 -7.63 7.77 -8.25
CA SER A 138 -9.07 7.54 -8.27
C SER A 138 -9.87 8.62 -7.57
N LEU A 139 -10.93 9.02 -8.27
CA LEU A 139 -11.99 9.97 -7.91
C LEU A 139 -12.85 9.51 -6.72
N GLY A 140 -12.25 9.12 -5.59
CA GLY A 140 -13.00 8.99 -4.35
C GLY A 140 -13.54 7.61 -3.96
N LEU A 141 -12.99 6.51 -4.49
CA LEU A 141 -13.50 5.17 -4.20
C LEU A 141 -12.49 4.34 -3.39
N ALA A 142 -12.95 3.84 -2.25
CA ALA A 142 -12.29 2.82 -1.45
C ALA A 142 -11.96 1.59 -2.32
N GLY A 143 -10.81 0.97 -2.09
CA GLY A 143 -10.49 -0.28 -2.78
C GLY A 143 -9.59 -1.20 -1.97
N GLN A 144 -9.95 -2.47 -1.93
CA GLN A 144 -9.14 -3.53 -1.35
C GLN A 144 -8.29 -4.21 -2.43
N LEU A 145 -7.07 -4.60 -2.06
CA LEU A 145 -6.36 -5.67 -2.74
C LEU A 145 -6.64 -6.97 -1.98
N VAL A 146 -7.19 -7.95 -2.66
CA VAL A 146 -7.56 -9.24 -2.07
C VAL A 146 -6.56 -10.29 -2.51
N VAL A 147 -6.02 -11.04 -1.55
CA VAL A 147 -5.24 -12.26 -1.77
C VAL A 147 -6.13 -13.43 -1.35
N GLU A 148 -6.65 -14.19 -2.31
CA GLU A 148 -7.41 -15.41 -2.06
C GLU A 148 -6.45 -16.59 -1.84
N GLY A 149 -5.68 -16.50 -0.76
CA GLY A 149 -4.65 -17.45 -0.37
C GLY A 149 -3.92 -16.96 0.88
N ASP A 150 -2.73 -17.49 1.11
CA ASP A 150 -1.83 -17.02 2.14
C ASP A 150 -0.98 -15.83 1.66
N TYR A 151 -0.76 -14.89 2.57
CA TYR A 151 0.19 -13.80 2.41
C TYR A 151 1.40 -14.07 3.30
N ALA A 152 2.60 -13.98 2.75
CA ALA A 152 3.83 -14.04 3.53
C ALA A 152 4.77 -12.91 3.13
N GLN A 153 5.42 -12.32 4.12
CA GLN A 153 6.51 -11.36 3.94
C GLN A 153 7.76 -11.92 4.60
N THR A 154 8.92 -11.78 3.96
CA THR A 154 10.21 -12.11 4.56
C THR A 154 10.83 -10.86 5.22
N PRO A 155 11.94 -10.98 5.98
CA PRO A 155 12.61 -9.82 6.59
C PRO A 155 12.99 -8.70 5.60
N ASP A 156 13.23 -9.03 4.32
CA ASP A 156 13.58 -8.06 3.29
C ASP A 156 12.36 -7.49 2.52
N GLY A 157 11.16 -7.99 2.81
CA GLY A 157 9.93 -7.57 2.14
C GLY A 157 9.39 -6.27 2.73
N GLU A 158 8.57 -5.56 1.94
CA GLU A 158 7.89 -4.33 2.36
C GLU A 158 6.38 -4.36 2.06
N LEU A 159 5.56 -4.09 3.08
CA LEU A 159 4.16 -3.68 2.90
C LEU A 159 4.10 -2.16 2.98
N LEU A 160 3.66 -1.50 1.92
CA LEU A 160 3.46 -0.05 1.90
C LEU A 160 1.97 0.25 1.95
N MET A 161 1.55 1.06 2.92
CA MET A 161 0.17 1.48 3.09
C MET A 161 0.04 3.00 2.92
N VAL A 162 -1.04 3.45 2.28
CA VAL A 162 -1.41 4.87 2.21
C VAL A 162 -2.75 5.06 2.93
N PRO A 163 -2.74 5.33 4.25
CA PRO A 163 -3.95 5.64 5.00
C PRO A 163 -4.50 7.00 4.56
N GLY A 164 -5.83 7.16 4.60
CA GLY A 164 -6.54 8.39 4.19
C GLY A 164 -7.14 8.30 2.79
N ASN A 165 -6.58 7.44 1.93
CA ASN A 165 -7.11 7.17 0.58
C ASN A 165 -8.33 6.22 0.67
N PHE A 166 -9.47 6.76 1.10
CA PHE A 166 -10.79 6.10 1.11
C PHE A 166 -10.88 4.74 1.83
N GLY A 167 -9.93 4.38 2.70
CA GLY A 167 -9.97 3.12 3.45
C GLY A 167 -9.45 1.90 2.68
N SER A 168 -8.48 2.08 1.78
CA SER A 168 -7.77 0.96 1.16
C SER A 168 -6.99 0.10 2.15
N PHE A 169 -7.13 -1.22 2.05
CA PHE A 169 -6.47 -2.22 2.90
C PHE A 169 -6.12 -3.49 2.12
N LEU A 170 -5.20 -4.29 2.68
CA LEU A 170 -4.90 -5.64 2.18
C LEU A 170 -5.85 -6.65 2.83
N LYS A 171 -6.61 -7.38 2.03
CA LYS A 171 -7.45 -8.50 2.50
C LYS A 171 -6.80 -9.82 2.12
N VAL A 172 -6.71 -10.75 3.06
CA VAL A 172 -6.13 -12.09 2.88
C VAL A 172 -7.16 -13.12 3.32
N THR A 173 -7.53 -14.08 2.48
CA THR A 173 -8.51 -15.11 2.87
C THR A 173 -7.87 -16.24 3.69
N GLY A 174 -6.56 -16.42 3.56
CA GLY A 174 -5.75 -17.33 4.36
C GLY A 174 -4.99 -16.63 5.50
N THR A 175 -3.81 -17.14 5.81
CA THR A 175 -2.92 -16.61 6.85
C THR A 175 -2.07 -15.48 6.29
N ALA A 176 -1.96 -14.38 7.04
CA ALA A 176 -0.97 -13.33 6.80
C ALA A 176 0.21 -13.51 7.76
N THR A 177 1.35 -13.98 7.24
CA THR A 177 2.61 -14.12 7.97
C THR A 177 3.45 -12.86 7.78
N LEU A 178 3.56 -12.06 8.82
CA LEU A 178 4.22 -10.76 8.81
C LEU A 178 5.67 -10.89 9.27
N ALA A 179 6.57 -10.24 8.52
CA ALA A 179 7.97 -9.98 8.86
C ALA A 179 8.42 -8.72 8.09
N GLY A 180 9.67 -8.31 8.23
CA GLY A 180 10.24 -7.21 7.46
C GLY A 180 9.57 -5.87 7.75
N ARG A 181 9.41 -5.04 6.72
CA ARG A 181 9.05 -3.64 6.89
C ARG A 181 7.58 -3.32 6.59
N LEU A 182 6.94 -2.55 7.45
CA LEU A 182 5.70 -1.82 7.17
C LEU A 182 6.02 -0.34 6.98
N VAL A 183 5.61 0.25 5.86
CA VAL A 183 5.76 1.67 5.57
C VAL A 183 4.41 2.33 5.46
N ILE A 184 4.16 3.33 6.30
CA ILE A 184 3.01 4.21 6.17
C ILE A 184 3.42 5.43 5.36
N ARG A 185 2.67 5.75 4.31
CA ARG A 185 2.80 6.98 3.54
C ARG A 185 1.48 7.74 3.60
N PRO A 186 1.33 8.73 4.49
CA PRO A 186 0.09 9.51 4.54
C PRO A 186 -0.06 10.32 3.25
N ASP A 187 -1.25 10.27 2.65
CA ASP A 187 -1.60 11.19 1.58
C ASP A 187 -1.89 12.56 2.21
N GLN A 188 -1.06 13.55 1.91
CA GLN A 188 -1.15 14.90 2.47
C GLN A 188 -2.37 15.68 1.93
N GLN A 189 -3.02 15.20 0.88
CA GLN A 189 -4.12 15.91 0.21
C GLN A 189 -5.50 15.30 0.44
N ILE A 190 -5.60 14.06 0.93
CA ILE A 190 -6.86 13.30 0.88
C ILE A 190 -7.21 12.70 2.25
N SER A 191 -8.29 13.27 2.80
CA SER A 191 -9.10 12.82 3.94
C SER A 191 -8.46 12.86 5.34
N PRO A 192 -9.21 13.29 6.37
CA PRO A 192 -8.76 13.19 7.75
C PRO A 192 -8.50 11.73 8.08
N ILE A 193 -7.30 11.47 8.61
CA ILE A 193 -6.95 10.17 9.17
C ILE A 193 -7.93 9.90 10.31
N SER A 194 -8.68 8.80 10.21
CA SER A 194 -9.55 8.34 11.28
C SER A 194 -8.71 7.82 12.45
N GLU A 195 -9.24 7.87 13.68
CA GLU A 195 -8.51 7.46 14.88
C GLU A 195 -8.00 6.00 14.80
N ARG A 196 -8.70 5.15 14.05
CA ARG A 196 -8.35 3.76 13.83
C ARG A 196 -8.65 3.35 12.39
N MET A 197 -7.64 2.85 11.69
CA MET A 197 -7.70 2.51 10.28
C MET A 197 -7.28 1.07 10.05
N LEU A 198 -8.07 0.30 9.31
CA LEU A 198 -7.73 -1.06 8.93
C LEU A 198 -6.62 -1.02 7.87
N LEU A 199 -5.51 -1.70 8.12
CA LEU A 199 -4.42 -1.87 7.16
C LEU A 199 -4.45 -3.24 6.50
N LEU A 200 -4.73 -4.26 7.30
CA LEU A 200 -4.74 -5.66 6.88
C LEU A 200 -5.86 -6.43 7.60
N GLU A 201 -6.60 -7.24 6.86
CA GLU A 201 -7.53 -8.24 7.37
C GLU A 201 -7.15 -9.62 6.84
N ALA A 202 -7.08 -10.62 7.72
CA ALA A 202 -6.75 -12.00 7.38
C ALA A 202 -7.61 -13.00 8.16
N LYS A 203 -7.64 -14.27 7.71
CA LYS A 203 -8.19 -15.37 8.53
C LYS A 203 -7.40 -15.56 9.82
N SER A 204 -6.08 -15.40 9.74
CA SER A 204 -5.19 -15.34 10.90
C SER A 204 -3.98 -14.48 10.57
N VAL A 205 -3.54 -13.68 11.54
CA VAL A 205 -2.30 -12.89 11.47
C VAL A 205 -1.24 -13.59 12.31
N GLY A 206 -0.14 -13.99 11.67
CA GLY A 206 1.04 -14.58 12.31
C GLY A 206 2.21 -13.59 12.28
N GLY A 207 2.97 -13.51 13.37
CA GLY A 207 4.14 -12.63 13.45
C GLY A 207 3.79 -11.14 13.60
N ARG A 208 4.81 -10.28 13.39
CA ARG A 208 4.74 -8.82 13.41
C ARG A 208 5.76 -8.28 12.41
N PHE A 209 5.59 -7.04 11.96
CA PHE A 209 6.63 -6.36 11.19
C PHE A 209 7.85 -6.11 12.07
N ASP A 210 9.04 -6.38 11.54
CA ASP A 210 10.33 -6.15 12.19
C ASP A 210 10.65 -4.66 12.29
N GLU A 211 10.27 -3.89 11.25
CA GLU A 211 10.41 -2.44 11.20
C GLU A 211 9.08 -1.80 10.81
N VAL A 212 8.67 -0.78 11.57
CA VAL A 212 7.46 0.01 11.29
C VAL A 212 7.86 1.46 11.09
N VAL A 213 7.63 2.00 9.90
CA VAL A 213 7.96 3.38 9.54
C VAL A 213 6.68 4.18 9.39
N ILE A 214 6.42 5.03 10.39
CA ILE A 214 5.30 5.97 10.41
C ILE A 214 5.86 7.40 10.41
N PRO A 215 5.75 8.15 9.31
CA PRO A 215 6.09 9.56 9.31
C PRO A 215 5.06 10.37 10.13
N PRO A 216 5.35 11.64 10.47
CA PRO A 216 4.35 12.52 11.06
C PRO A 216 3.05 12.51 10.25
N LEU A 217 1.94 12.29 10.95
CA LEU A 217 0.62 12.22 10.34
C LEU A 217 0.00 13.64 10.31
N PRO A 218 -0.78 13.99 9.27
CA PRO A 218 -1.49 15.27 9.20
C PRO A 218 -2.26 15.61 10.48
N GLY A 219 -2.25 16.89 10.86
CA GLY A 219 -2.98 17.41 12.02
C GLY A 219 -2.37 17.05 13.38
N GLY A 220 -1.04 16.98 13.47
CA GLY A 220 -0.31 16.71 14.71
C GLY A 220 -0.51 15.30 15.26
N LEU A 221 -0.97 14.37 14.41
CA LEU A 221 -1.28 13.01 14.83
C LEU A 221 0.00 12.17 14.94
N VAL A 222 0.01 11.28 15.93
CA VAL A 222 0.98 10.21 16.09
C VAL A 222 0.32 8.87 15.80
N GLY A 223 1.03 8.03 15.05
CA GLY A 223 0.56 6.70 14.68
C GLY A 223 1.17 5.59 15.53
N SER A 224 0.40 4.55 15.80
CA SER A 224 0.87 3.28 16.37
C SER A 224 0.18 2.10 15.68
N ILE A 225 0.82 0.93 15.68
CA ILE A 225 0.25 -0.27 15.08
C ILE A 225 -0.35 -1.17 16.16
N GLU A 226 -1.59 -1.56 15.94
CA GLU A 226 -2.29 -2.55 16.75
C GLU A 226 -2.46 -3.84 15.95
N TYR A 227 -2.09 -4.96 16.57
CA TYR A 227 -2.22 -6.29 16.01
C TYR A 227 -3.27 -7.06 16.79
N THR A 228 -4.24 -7.63 16.08
CA THR A 228 -5.19 -8.61 16.61
C THR A 228 -4.95 -9.96 15.91
N PRO A 229 -5.58 -11.06 16.38
CA PRO A 229 -5.42 -12.36 15.72
C PRO A 229 -5.85 -12.38 14.25
N THR A 230 -6.65 -11.42 13.77
CA THR A 230 -7.20 -11.39 12.40
C THR A 230 -7.01 -10.08 11.67
N ARG A 231 -6.50 -9.02 12.34
CA ARG A 231 -6.43 -7.68 11.76
C ARG A 231 -5.21 -6.89 12.23
N VAL A 232 -4.76 -5.98 11.39
CA VAL A 232 -3.75 -4.97 11.72
C VAL A 232 -4.34 -3.59 11.50
N TYR A 233 -4.20 -2.73 12.50
CA TYR A 233 -4.71 -1.37 12.49
C TYR A 233 -3.60 -0.34 12.63
N LEU A 234 -3.74 0.79 11.96
CA LEU A 234 -3.08 2.04 12.32
C LEU A 234 -3.99 2.80 13.28
N ASN A 235 -3.52 3.05 14.50
CA ASN A 235 -4.16 3.93 15.45
C ASN A 235 -3.49 5.31 15.37
N ALA A 236 -4.26 6.33 15.01
CA ALA A 236 -3.81 7.71 14.94
C ALA A 236 -4.45 8.51 16.08
N LYS A 237 -3.63 9.19 16.88
CA LYS A 237 -4.09 10.00 18.01
C LYS A 237 -3.38 11.34 18.06
N PRO A 238 -3.99 12.40 18.61
CA PRO A 238 -3.29 13.63 18.90
C PRO A 238 -2.06 13.37 19.77
N ARG A 239 -0.97 14.09 19.50
CA ARG A 239 0.19 14.09 20.38
C ARG A 239 -0.20 14.79 21.69
N VAL A 240 0.08 14.15 22.82
CA VAL A 240 -0.19 14.74 24.14
C VAL A 240 0.66 16.01 24.28
N GLY A 241 0.03 17.13 24.63
CA GLY A 241 0.69 18.44 24.76
C GLY A 241 0.75 19.28 23.48
N ASP A 242 0.44 18.71 22.31
CA ASP A 242 0.35 19.44 21.03
C ASP A 242 -1.07 20.01 20.90
N ILE A 243 -1.28 21.16 21.50
CA ILE A 243 -2.59 21.83 21.63
C ILE A 243 -2.96 22.48 20.29
N ASN A 244 -1.98 23.03 19.57
CA ASN A 244 -2.22 23.70 18.29
C ASN A 244 -2.28 22.74 17.09
N ARG A 245 -1.90 21.46 17.29
CA ARG A 245 -1.88 20.38 16.29
C ARG A 245 -0.91 20.63 15.13
N ASP A 246 0.18 21.31 15.41
CA ASP A 246 1.25 21.53 14.43
C ASP A 246 2.26 20.36 14.39
N GLY A 247 2.11 19.36 15.24
CA GLY A 247 2.97 18.17 15.26
C GLY A 247 4.20 18.30 16.14
N ALA A 248 4.36 19.42 16.85
CA ALA A 248 5.36 19.64 17.89
C ALA A 248 4.69 19.95 19.24
N VAL A 249 5.45 19.81 20.33
CA VAL A 249 5.06 20.31 21.65
C VAL A 249 6.06 21.38 22.06
N ASP A 250 5.66 22.65 21.98
CA ASP A 250 6.57 23.77 22.20
C ASP A 250 5.94 24.96 22.96
N ALA A 251 6.61 26.12 22.91
CA ALA A 251 6.18 27.33 23.59
C ALA A 251 4.81 27.81 23.12
N THR A 252 4.44 27.55 21.87
CA THR A 252 3.14 27.87 21.31
C THR A 252 2.03 27.14 22.04
N ASP A 253 2.20 25.85 22.30
CA ASP A 253 1.26 25.05 23.09
C ASP A 253 1.20 25.53 24.54
N LEU A 254 2.35 25.84 25.14
CA LEU A 254 2.38 26.39 26.50
C LEU A 254 1.60 27.72 26.60
N PHE A 255 1.75 28.62 25.62
CA PHE A 255 0.98 29.86 25.61
C PHE A 255 -0.53 29.62 25.46
N LEU A 256 -0.92 28.62 24.66
CA LEU A 256 -2.33 28.24 24.54
C LEU A 256 -2.88 27.64 25.86
N LEU A 257 -2.08 26.82 26.55
CA LEU A 257 -2.43 26.28 27.87
C LEU A 257 -2.62 27.40 28.89
N LEU A 258 -1.63 28.28 29.03
CA LEU A 258 -1.68 29.39 29.98
C LEU A 258 -2.79 30.40 29.66
N GLY A 259 -3.08 30.63 28.37
CA GLY A 259 -4.20 31.46 27.94
C GLY A 259 -5.57 30.88 28.32
N ASN A 260 -5.65 29.59 28.63
CA ASN A 260 -6.84 28.89 29.06
C ASN A 260 -6.84 28.51 30.56
N TRP A 261 -5.87 28.99 31.34
CA TRP A 261 -5.71 28.60 32.74
C TRP A 261 -6.99 28.80 33.57
N GLY A 262 -7.38 27.77 34.33
CA GLY A 262 -8.57 27.76 35.17
C GLY A 262 -9.90 27.66 34.42
N ARG A 263 -9.86 27.56 33.09
CA ARG A 263 -11.07 27.37 32.27
C ARG A 263 -11.65 25.97 32.51
N GLN A 264 -12.96 25.91 32.64
CA GLN A 264 -13.72 24.67 32.86
C GLN A 264 -14.48 24.23 31.62
N GLY A 265 -14.78 22.92 31.54
CA GLY A 265 -15.49 22.30 30.42
C GLY A 265 -14.57 21.97 29.24
N PRO A 266 -15.14 21.46 28.11
CA PRO A 266 -14.34 20.93 27.00
C PRO A 266 -13.29 21.93 26.49
N ASN A 267 -12.02 21.56 26.61
CA ASN A 267 -10.90 22.40 26.23
C ASN A 267 -9.74 21.55 25.70
N ALA A 268 -9.10 21.97 24.60
CA ALA A 268 -7.90 21.28 24.10
C ALA A 268 -6.69 21.42 25.05
N ALA A 269 -6.71 22.42 25.93
CA ALA A 269 -5.71 22.63 26.97
C ALA A 269 -5.98 21.84 28.26
N ASP A 270 -7.16 21.20 28.40
CA ASP A 270 -7.47 20.22 29.44
C ASP A 270 -7.00 18.85 28.91
N ILE A 271 -5.71 18.58 29.14
CA ILE A 271 -4.95 17.46 28.59
C ILE A 271 -5.22 16.19 29.38
N ASP A 272 -5.45 16.29 30.69
CA ASP A 272 -5.75 15.13 31.54
C ASP A 272 -7.25 14.78 31.58
N GLY A 273 -8.13 15.70 31.16
CA GLY A 273 -9.56 15.50 31.04
C GLY A 273 -10.31 15.57 32.36
N ASP A 274 -9.75 16.21 33.39
CA ASP A 274 -10.40 16.38 34.70
C ASP A 274 -11.49 17.48 34.70
N GLY A 275 -11.60 18.23 33.60
CA GLY A 275 -12.59 19.26 33.39
C GLY A 275 -12.13 20.67 33.74
N VAL A 276 -10.86 20.88 34.17
CA VAL A 276 -10.27 22.18 34.47
C VAL A 276 -8.82 22.29 34.01
N VAL A 277 -8.49 23.33 33.22
CA VAL A 277 -7.09 23.57 32.83
C VAL A 277 -6.25 24.02 34.03
N GLY A 278 -5.24 23.24 34.40
CA GLY A 278 -4.46 23.48 35.61
C GLY A 278 -3.05 22.89 35.63
N PRO A 279 -2.47 22.72 36.83
CA PRO A 279 -1.09 22.23 36.99
C PRO A 279 -0.85 20.84 36.40
N SER A 280 -1.83 19.94 36.46
CA SER A 280 -1.71 18.59 35.89
C SER A 280 -1.50 18.63 34.38
N ASP A 281 -2.27 19.46 33.66
CA ASP A 281 -2.11 19.65 32.22
C ASP A 281 -0.73 20.22 31.87
N LEU A 282 -0.28 21.20 32.65
CA LEU A 282 1.05 21.78 32.47
C LEU A 282 2.15 20.73 32.63
N PHE A 283 2.04 19.84 33.62
CA PHE A 283 3.00 18.75 33.78
C PHE A 283 2.96 17.75 32.63
N LEU A 284 1.78 17.44 32.07
CA LEU A 284 1.66 16.58 30.89
C LEU A 284 2.28 17.24 29.65
N LEU A 285 2.05 18.53 29.43
CA LEU A 285 2.66 19.29 28.34
C LEU A 285 4.18 19.30 28.47
N LEU A 286 4.71 19.67 29.65
CA LEU A 286 6.15 19.72 29.89
C LEU A 286 6.81 18.34 29.84
N GLY A 287 6.10 17.29 30.25
CA GLY A 287 6.56 15.91 30.10
C GLY A 287 6.73 15.47 28.64
N ASN A 288 6.06 16.15 27.70
CA ASN A 288 6.17 15.93 26.26
C ASN A 288 6.95 17.04 25.54
N TRP A 289 7.61 17.95 26.26
CA TRP A 289 8.28 19.11 25.67
C TRP A 289 9.31 18.73 24.61
N GLY A 290 9.26 19.40 23.45
CA GLY A 290 10.14 19.14 22.31
C GLY A 290 9.84 17.83 21.57
N ALA A 291 8.76 17.13 21.91
CA ALA A 291 8.33 15.97 21.16
C ALA A 291 7.77 16.38 19.79
N GLY A 292 8.13 15.61 18.76
CA GLY A 292 7.66 15.84 17.40
C GLY A 292 8.50 16.84 16.62
N THR A 293 8.05 17.17 15.42
CA THR A 293 8.70 18.13 14.53
C THR A 293 7.60 18.89 13.80
N PRO A 294 7.56 20.23 13.89
CA PRO A 294 6.55 20.98 13.15
C PRO A 294 6.81 20.79 11.65
N PRO A 295 5.77 20.80 10.79
CA PRO A 295 5.97 20.75 9.36
C PRO A 295 6.87 21.92 8.95
N PRO A 296 7.74 21.71 7.95
CA PRO A 296 8.56 22.79 7.43
C PRO A 296 7.64 23.97 7.07
N PRO A 297 8.05 25.23 7.35
CA PRO A 297 7.28 26.40 6.96
C PRO A 297 6.92 26.27 5.48
N ILE A 298 5.67 26.58 5.12
CA ILE A 298 5.25 26.58 3.73
C ILE A 298 6.08 27.65 3.00
N THR A 299 7.20 27.26 2.41
CA THR A 299 7.92 28.08 1.44
C THR A 299 7.07 28.08 0.19
N VAL A 300 6.20 29.08 0.04
CA VAL A 300 5.55 29.36 -1.23
C VAL A 300 6.68 29.64 -2.21
N ALA A 301 6.92 28.71 -3.15
CA ALA A 301 7.87 28.94 -4.23
C ALA A 301 7.50 30.27 -4.91
N PRO A 302 8.46 31.18 -5.17
CA PRO A 302 8.15 32.43 -5.83
C PRO A 302 7.45 32.11 -7.15
N ALA A 303 6.30 32.74 -7.38
CA ALA A 303 5.55 32.58 -8.62
C ALA A 303 6.52 32.80 -9.79
N LYS A 304 6.67 31.79 -10.66
CA LYS A 304 7.36 31.97 -11.94
C LYS A 304 6.62 33.10 -12.68
N ARG A 305 7.28 34.25 -12.80
CA ARG A 305 6.87 35.31 -13.72
C ARG A 305 7.08 34.87 -15.15
#